data_AF-A0A5B0R1S3-F1
#
_entry.id   AF-A0A5B0R1S3-F1
#
_cell.length_a   1.000
_cell.length_b   1.000
_cell.length_c   1.000
_cell.angle_alpha   90.00
_cell.angle_beta   90.00
_cell.angle_gamma   90.00
#
_symmetry.space_group_name_H-M   'P 1'
#
loop_
_entity.id
_entity.type
_entity.pdbx_description
1 polymer ?
#
loop_
_entity_poly.entity_id
_entity_poly.type
_entity_poly.pdbx_seq_one_letter_code
_entity_poly.pdbx_strand_id
1 'polypeptide(L)'
;MNDWIVDVLAKEKIDLGTSSQSNLPTPSPIEFVLSDTNKQNILKAITKFESLMYPHTLEVLDYAGYGSRVIKSQFKSSPDAVAQMIFQLGYYKLFGRVPVTWEPSHTRKFKLGRTEVIRSCSIEALEWCKAMENDGADWNGRLERFKIAVKAHLSYSQQASEGQAVDRHLLGLRLSLNPGEEIPALFRDPVYKESTSWTLATSPMPSENFNGFGYGAVVPDGFGLGYAVNKESIRFTVTTPTENGARLKHCLQEAADDILKMMKFEKGQSSISAKL
;
A
#
# COMPACT_ATOMS: atom_id res chain seq x y z
N MET A 1 -18.31 -6.55 3.25
CA MET A 1 -19.63 -5.87 3.20
C MET A 1 -19.73 -5.04 1.94
N ASN A 2 -18.87 -4.04 1.72
CA ASN A 2 -18.95 -3.18 0.53
C ASN A 2 -18.89 -3.96 -0.79
N ASP A 3 -17.92 -4.88 -0.96
CA ASP A 3 -17.86 -5.74 -2.16
C ASP A 3 -19.12 -6.56 -2.37
N TRP A 4 -19.69 -7.10 -1.28
CA TRP A 4 -20.93 -7.86 -1.35
C TRP A 4 -22.09 -6.98 -1.80
N ILE A 5 -22.27 -5.79 -1.20
CA ILE A 5 -23.34 -4.83 -1.57
C ILE A 5 -23.23 -4.47 -3.05
N VAL A 6 -22.04 -4.10 -3.52
CA VAL A 6 -21.83 -3.72 -4.92
C VAL A 6 -22.09 -4.92 -5.84
N ASP A 7 -21.62 -6.12 -5.50
CA ASP A 7 -21.83 -7.33 -6.29
C ASP A 7 -23.31 -7.71 -6.41
N VAL A 8 -24.06 -7.66 -5.31
CA VAL A 8 -25.49 -8.01 -5.33
C VAL A 8 -26.35 -6.95 -6.00
N LEU A 9 -25.99 -5.66 -5.90
CA LEU A 9 -26.64 -4.59 -6.65
C LEU A 9 -26.37 -4.74 -8.16
N ALA A 10 -25.12 -4.94 -8.55
CA ALA A 10 -24.74 -5.11 -9.96
C ALA A 10 -25.34 -6.36 -10.60
N LYS A 11 -25.62 -7.40 -9.81
CA LYS A 11 -26.28 -8.63 -10.27
C LYS A 11 -27.79 -8.63 -10.05
N GLU A 12 -28.37 -7.50 -9.65
CA GLU A 12 -29.82 -7.34 -9.41
C GLU A 12 -30.38 -8.41 -8.46
N LYS A 13 -29.60 -8.81 -7.45
CA LYS A 13 -29.95 -9.87 -6.49
C LYS A 13 -30.71 -9.37 -5.28
N ILE A 14 -30.80 -8.05 -5.09
CA ILE A 14 -31.61 -7.45 -4.03
C ILE A 14 -32.94 -7.07 -4.65
N ASP A 15 -34.03 -7.61 -4.08
CA ASP A 15 -35.37 -7.07 -4.32
C ASP A 15 -35.45 -5.68 -3.70
N LEU A 16 -35.42 -4.65 -4.54
CA LEU A 16 -35.52 -3.25 -4.13
C LEU A 16 -36.96 -2.83 -3.83
N GLY A 17 -37.93 -3.75 -3.96
CA GLY A 17 -39.35 -3.47 -3.90
C GLY A 17 -39.84 -2.69 -5.12
N THR A 18 -41.13 -2.32 -5.08
CA THR A 18 -41.74 -1.43 -6.08
C THR A 18 -41.66 0.01 -5.59
N SER A 19 -41.39 0.95 -6.50
CA SER A 19 -41.23 2.40 -6.21
C SER A 19 -42.54 3.12 -5.83
N SER A 20 -43.54 2.39 -5.32
CA SER A 20 -44.92 2.85 -5.13
C SER A 20 -45.33 3.05 -3.66
N GLN A 21 -44.36 3.17 -2.74
CA GLN A 21 -44.66 3.61 -1.37
C GLN A 21 -44.97 5.12 -1.34
N SER A 22 -46.25 5.46 -1.47
CA SER A 22 -46.75 6.84 -1.50
C SER A 22 -46.87 7.52 -0.12
N ASN A 23 -46.58 6.81 0.98
CA ASN A 23 -46.82 7.27 2.36
C ASN A 23 -45.54 7.41 3.21
N LEU A 24 -44.39 7.66 2.59
CA LEU A 24 -43.17 7.95 3.35
C LEU A 24 -43.19 9.42 3.84
N PRO A 25 -42.78 9.70 5.09
CA PRO A 25 -42.64 11.08 5.55
C PRO A 25 -41.58 11.79 4.71
N THR A 26 -41.82 13.06 4.41
CA THR A 26 -40.83 13.90 3.72
C THR A 26 -39.55 13.99 4.56
N PRO A 27 -38.35 13.79 3.98
CA PRO A 27 -37.09 14.02 4.69
C PRO A 27 -37.07 15.43 5.31
N SER A 28 -36.77 15.50 6.60
CA SER A 28 -36.73 16.76 7.34
C SER A 28 -35.27 17.25 7.47
N PRO A 29 -34.98 18.52 7.15
CA PRO A 29 -33.64 19.06 7.29
C PRO A 29 -33.21 19.14 8.77
N ILE A 30 -31.93 18.89 9.04
CA ILE A 30 -31.33 19.16 10.35
C ILE A 30 -30.80 20.60 10.32
N GLU A 31 -31.47 21.51 11.04
CA GLU A 31 -31.10 22.92 11.09
C GLU A 31 -30.02 23.20 12.15
N PHE A 32 -29.00 23.96 11.77
CA PHE A 32 -27.95 24.43 12.66
C PHE A 32 -28.01 25.96 12.79
N VAL A 33 -28.24 26.46 14.00
CA VAL A 33 -28.14 27.90 14.32
C VAL A 33 -26.69 28.22 14.67
N LEU A 34 -26.01 28.99 13.81
CA LEU A 34 -24.59 29.28 13.97
C LEU A 34 -24.34 30.57 14.76
N SER A 35 -23.67 30.44 15.91
CA SER A 35 -23.08 31.60 16.60
C SER A 35 -21.89 32.17 15.83
N ASP A 36 -21.46 33.39 16.16
CA ASP A 36 -20.26 33.98 15.55
C ASP A 36 -19.00 33.15 15.84
N THR A 37 -18.92 32.54 17.02
CA THR A 37 -17.86 31.57 17.36
C THR A 37 -17.87 30.36 16.42
N ASN A 38 -19.05 29.80 16.11
CA ASN A 38 -19.14 28.68 15.17
C ASN A 38 -18.69 29.11 13.76
N LYS A 39 -19.11 30.28 13.29
CA LYS A 39 -18.69 30.82 11.99
C LYS A 39 -17.17 30.98 11.92
N GLN A 40 -16.54 31.53 12.96
CA GLN A 40 -15.08 31.65 13.03
C GLN A 40 -14.39 30.29 13.05
N ASN A 41 -14.93 29.30 13.76
CA ASN A 41 -14.36 27.95 13.77
C ASN A 41 -14.49 27.26 12.41
N ILE A 42 -15.59 27.47 11.69
CA ILE A 42 -15.77 26.98 10.32
C ILE A 42 -14.70 27.58 9.40
N LEU A 43 -14.49 28.91 9.46
CA LEU A 43 -13.46 29.58 8.67
C LEU A 43 -12.05 29.05 8.99
N LYS A 44 -11.71 28.88 10.28
CA LYS A 44 -10.44 28.28 10.70
C LYS A 44 -10.28 26.85 10.17
N ALA A 45 -11.34 26.06 10.18
CA ALA A 45 -11.33 24.69 9.66
C ALA A 45 -11.11 24.65 8.14
N ILE A 46 -11.73 25.56 7.39
CA ILE A 46 -11.53 25.71 5.94
C ILE A 46 -10.06 26.05 5.66
N THR A 47 -9.52 27.11 6.28
CA THR A 47 -8.11 27.51 6.07
C THR A 47 -7.14 26.39 6.44
N LYS A 48 -7.41 25.67 7.53
CA LYS A 48 -6.60 24.51 7.94
C LYS A 48 -6.67 23.38 6.92
N PHE A 49 -7.85 23.08 6.39
CA PHE A 49 -8.03 22.05 5.36
C PHE A 49 -7.31 22.42 4.06
N GLU A 50 -7.47 23.66 3.59
CA GLU A 50 -6.78 24.14 2.39
C GLU A 50 -5.26 24.06 2.54
N SER A 51 -4.73 24.53 3.68
CA SER A 51 -3.28 24.45 3.97
C SER A 51 -2.78 23.01 4.05
N LEU A 52 -3.59 22.10 4.60
CA LEU A 52 -3.26 20.68 4.69
C LEU A 52 -3.28 20.02 3.30
N MET A 53 -4.29 20.30 2.48
CA MET A 53 -4.50 19.61 1.20
C MET A 53 -3.67 20.19 0.06
N TYR A 54 -3.30 21.48 0.10
CA TYR A 54 -2.54 22.15 -0.94
C TYR A 54 -1.26 21.39 -1.39
N PRO A 55 -0.40 20.86 -0.50
CA PRO A 55 0.79 20.12 -0.92
C PRO A 55 0.51 18.66 -1.32
N HIS A 56 -0.70 18.13 -1.08
CA HIS A 56 -0.99 16.72 -1.33
C HIS A 56 -1.27 16.45 -2.80
N THR A 57 -0.55 15.48 -3.35
CA THR A 57 -0.82 14.89 -4.66
C THR A 57 -1.54 13.56 -4.52
N LEU A 58 -2.39 13.23 -5.50
CA LEU A 58 -3.04 11.94 -5.65
C LEU A 58 -2.85 11.48 -7.08
N GLU A 59 -2.22 10.32 -7.22
CA GLU A 59 -1.86 9.73 -8.50
C GLU A 59 -2.38 8.30 -8.55
N VAL A 60 -2.96 7.89 -9.68
CA VAL A 60 -3.45 6.53 -9.89
C VAL A 60 -2.70 5.90 -11.07
N LEU A 61 -2.19 4.69 -10.86
CA LEU A 61 -1.60 3.84 -11.89
C LEU A 61 -2.46 2.60 -12.05
N ASP A 62 -3.11 2.49 -13.20
CA ASP A 62 -3.80 1.30 -13.66
C ASP A 62 -2.88 0.50 -14.58
N TYR A 63 -2.08 -0.37 -13.97
CA TYR A 63 -1.11 -1.20 -14.66
C TYR A 63 -1.80 -2.42 -15.29
N ALA A 64 -1.88 -2.44 -16.62
CA ALA A 64 -2.53 -3.50 -17.40
C ALA A 64 -1.56 -4.58 -17.93
N GLY A 65 -0.27 -4.51 -17.60
CA GLY A 65 0.72 -5.45 -18.14
C GLY A 65 0.55 -6.88 -17.64
N TYR A 66 0.09 -7.05 -16.40
CA TYR A 66 -0.30 -8.33 -15.82
C TYR A 66 -1.12 -8.11 -14.54
N GLY A 67 -1.84 -9.15 -14.10
CA GLY A 67 -2.51 -9.20 -12.81
C GLY A 67 -2.25 -10.49 -12.05
N SER A 68 -3.04 -10.74 -11.00
CA SER A 68 -2.92 -11.92 -10.13
C SER A 68 -3.01 -13.24 -10.89
N ARG A 69 -3.72 -13.30 -12.03
CA ARG A 69 -3.80 -14.50 -12.87
C ARG A 69 -2.42 -14.89 -13.40
N VAL A 70 -1.69 -13.94 -13.96
CA VAL A 70 -0.33 -14.17 -14.50
C VAL A 70 0.65 -14.41 -13.36
N ILE A 71 0.60 -13.61 -12.28
CA ILE A 71 1.50 -13.77 -11.13
C ILE A 71 1.41 -15.19 -10.55
N LYS A 72 0.20 -15.71 -10.33
CA LYS A 72 0.00 -17.05 -9.78
C LYS A 72 0.36 -18.15 -10.78
N SER A 73 -0.14 -18.05 -12.02
CA SER A 73 -0.02 -19.15 -13.00
C SER A 73 1.37 -19.22 -13.64
N GLN A 74 1.99 -18.07 -13.90
CA GLN A 74 3.22 -17.94 -14.66
C GLN A 74 4.45 -17.66 -13.80
N PHE A 75 4.37 -16.67 -12.89
CA PHE A 75 5.50 -16.32 -12.03
C PHE A 75 5.62 -17.25 -10.81
N LYS A 76 4.57 -18.06 -10.54
CA LYS A 76 4.47 -18.96 -9.38
C LYS A 76 4.74 -18.24 -8.06
N SER A 77 4.27 -17.00 -7.95
CA SER A 77 4.52 -16.11 -6.81
C SER A 77 3.22 -15.59 -6.18
N SER A 78 3.34 -14.96 -5.02
CA SER A 78 2.22 -14.28 -4.36
C SER A 78 1.96 -12.92 -5.04
N PRO A 79 0.71 -12.61 -5.44
CA PRO A 79 0.35 -11.29 -5.97
C PRO A 79 0.77 -10.14 -5.08
N ASP A 80 0.61 -10.31 -3.77
CA ASP A 80 0.93 -9.31 -2.75
C ASP A 80 2.43 -9.09 -2.64
N ALA A 81 3.22 -10.17 -2.56
CA ALA A 81 4.68 -10.07 -2.53
C ALA A 81 5.24 -9.41 -3.79
N VAL A 82 4.66 -9.69 -4.98
CA VAL A 82 5.05 -9.00 -6.22
C VAL A 82 4.75 -7.51 -6.13
N ALA A 83 3.58 -7.10 -5.63
CA ALA A 83 3.23 -5.69 -5.45
C ALA A 83 4.20 -4.99 -4.47
N GLN A 84 4.55 -5.64 -3.36
CA GLN A 84 5.51 -5.13 -2.40
C GLN A 84 6.90 -4.95 -3.01
N MET A 85 7.36 -5.89 -3.85
CA MET A 85 8.61 -5.75 -4.59
C MET A 85 8.56 -4.63 -5.63
N ILE A 86 7.42 -4.40 -6.31
CA ILE A 86 7.24 -3.23 -7.19
C ILE A 86 7.45 -1.93 -6.40
N PHE A 87 6.91 -1.83 -5.18
CA PHE A 87 7.12 -0.64 -4.34
C PHE A 87 8.59 -0.46 -3.94
N GLN A 88 9.27 -1.52 -3.51
CA GLN A 88 10.68 -1.45 -3.13
C GLN A 88 11.55 -0.98 -4.31
N LEU A 89 11.36 -1.59 -5.50
CA LEU A 89 12.14 -1.24 -6.69
C LEU A 89 11.78 0.15 -7.23
N GLY A 90 10.49 0.50 -7.30
CA GLY A 90 10.08 1.81 -7.79
C GLY A 90 10.56 2.96 -6.90
N TYR A 91 10.55 2.78 -5.57
CA TYR A 91 11.15 3.76 -4.67
C TYR A 91 12.68 3.79 -4.80
N TYR A 92 13.33 2.63 -4.93
CA TYR A 92 14.79 2.56 -5.14
C TYR A 92 15.22 3.26 -6.42
N LYS A 93 14.50 3.10 -7.54
CA LYS A 93 14.75 3.81 -8.80
C LYS A 93 14.71 5.32 -8.62
N LEU A 94 13.78 5.83 -7.80
CA LEU A 94 13.60 7.26 -7.59
C LEU A 94 14.61 7.86 -6.59
N PHE A 95 14.95 7.14 -5.53
CA PHE A 95 15.70 7.68 -4.38
C PHE A 95 17.04 6.98 -4.08
N GLY A 96 17.40 5.93 -4.82
CA GLY A 96 18.65 5.18 -4.66
C GLY A 96 18.76 4.34 -3.37
N ARG A 97 17.65 4.15 -2.65
CA ARG A 97 17.59 3.38 -1.40
C ARG A 97 16.25 2.70 -1.24
N VAL A 98 16.17 1.64 -0.43
CA VAL A 98 14.89 1.03 -0.04
C VAL A 98 14.22 1.86 1.07
N PRO A 99 12.89 2.04 1.04
CA PRO A 99 12.18 2.85 2.03
C PRO A 99 11.81 2.07 3.29
N VAL A 100 11.75 2.72 4.45
CA VAL A 100 11.10 2.15 5.64
C VAL A 100 9.62 1.95 5.30
N THR A 101 9.19 0.68 5.23
CA THR A 101 7.89 0.31 4.67
C THR A 101 7.02 -0.36 5.72
N TRP A 102 5.80 0.15 5.86
CA TRP A 102 4.73 -0.44 6.63
C TRP A 102 3.73 -1.13 5.71
N GLU A 103 3.38 -2.37 6.04
CA GLU A 103 2.26 -3.09 5.46
C GLU A 103 1.47 -3.77 6.59
N PRO A 104 0.12 -3.74 6.57
CA PRO A 104 -0.68 -4.34 7.61
C PRO A 104 -0.78 -5.86 7.45
N SER A 105 -0.36 -6.63 8.46
CA SER A 105 -0.75 -8.03 8.60
C SER A 105 -1.97 -8.16 9.50
N HIS A 106 -2.97 -8.94 9.12
CA HIS A 106 -4.11 -9.20 9.99
C HIS A 106 -3.73 -10.16 11.13
N THR A 107 -4.18 -9.89 12.34
CA THR A 107 -4.02 -10.81 13.49
C THR A 107 -5.35 -11.41 13.95
N ARG A 108 -6.33 -11.52 13.03
CA ARG A 108 -7.69 -12.01 13.31
C ARG A 108 -7.79 -13.45 13.82
N LYS A 109 -6.69 -14.22 13.78
CA LYS A 109 -6.57 -15.54 14.43
C LYS A 109 -6.64 -15.43 15.97
N PHE A 110 -6.26 -14.27 16.51
CA PHE A 110 -6.28 -13.98 17.94
C PHE A 110 -7.54 -13.23 18.34
N LYS A 111 -8.00 -13.43 19.57
CA LYS A 111 -9.18 -12.75 20.13
C LYS A 111 -8.98 -11.24 20.08
N LEU A 112 -9.93 -10.51 19.48
CA LEU A 112 -9.87 -9.05 19.24
C LEU A 112 -8.68 -8.57 18.38
N GLY A 113 -8.02 -9.49 17.67
CA GLY A 113 -6.87 -9.17 16.83
C GLY A 113 -7.21 -8.11 15.76
N ARG A 114 -6.33 -7.12 15.65
CA ARG A 114 -6.39 -6.05 14.64
C ARG A 114 -5.28 -6.28 13.61
N THR A 115 -4.16 -5.58 13.76
CA THR A 115 -3.04 -5.65 12.83
C THR A 115 -1.69 -5.74 13.55
N GLU A 116 -0.77 -6.45 12.93
CA GLU A 116 0.68 -6.37 13.11
C GLU A 116 1.30 -5.73 11.86
N VAL A 117 2.61 -5.44 11.85
CA VAL A 117 3.35 -4.86 10.73
C VAL A 117 4.17 -5.92 10.01
N ILE A 118 4.04 -5.93 8.69
CA ILE A 118 5.00 -6.55 7.77
C ILE A 118 5.97 -5.44 7.36
N ARG A 119 7.26 -5.69 7.55
CA ARG A 119 8.33 -4.78 7.12
C ARG A 119 8.84 -5.24 5.76
N SER A 120 8.31 -4.66 4.69
CA SER A 120 8.73 -5.02 3.31
C SER A 120 10.15 -4.60 2.96
N CYS A 121 10.71 -3.66 3.73
CA CYS A 121 12.10 -3.25 3.65
C CYS A 121 13.00 -4.33 4.28
N SER A 122 13.70 -5.08 3.45
CA SER A 122 14.62 -6.13 3.88
C SER A 122 15.95 -6.06 3.14
N ILE A 123 16.96 -6.77 3.67
CA ILE A 123 18.27 -6.89 3.02
C ILE A 123 18.10 -7.54 1.64
N GLU A 124 17.26 -8.57 1.54
CA GLU A 124 16.99 -9.27 0.29
C GLU A 124 16.31 -8.36 -0.75
N ALA A 125 15.35 -7.53 -0.32
CA ALA A 125 14.73 -6.55 -1.20
C ALA A 125 15.76 -5.53 -1.72
N LEU A 126 16.64 -5.03 -0.86
CA LEU A 126 17.73 -4.12 -1.24
C LEU A 126 18.68 -4.77 -2.25
N GLU A 127 19.12 -6.00 -1.98
CA GLU A 127 20.05 -6.72 -2.84
C GLU A 127 19.43 -7.06 -4.20
N TRP A 128 18.13 -7.33 -4.25
CA TRP A 128 17.41 -7.46 -5.52
C TRP A 128 17.28 -6.12 -6.25
N CYS A 129 16.93 -5.02 -5.57
CA CYS A 129 16.84 -3.69 -6.19
C CYS A 129 18.19 -3.27 -6.81
N LYS A 130 19.30 -3.47 -6.09
CA LYS A 130 20.65 -3.24 -6.61
C LYS A 130 20.95 -4.06 -7.86
N ALA A 131 20.53 -5.33 -7.91
CA ALA A 131 20.74 -6.18 -9.07
C ALA A 131 19.92 -5.75 -10.29
N MET A 132 18.69 -5.26 -10.08
CA MET A 132 17.84 -4.74 -11.16
C MET A 132 18.41 -3.47 -11.80
N GLU A 133 18.98 -2.58 -10.99
CA GLU A 133 19.60 -1.32 -11.44
C GLU A 133 21.07 -1.45 -11.86
N ASN A 134 21.62 -2.67 -11.89
CA ASN A 134 22.97 -2.93 -12.37
C ASN A 134 22.95 -3.44 -13.81
N ASP A 135 23.37 -2.59 -14.76
CA ASP A 135 23.43 -2.93 -16.19
C ASP A 135 24.31 -4.15 -16.51
N GLY A 136 25.30 -4.46 -15.65
CA GLY A 136 26.15 -5.64 -15.80
C GLY A 136 25.58 -6.92 -15.20
N ALA A 137 24.47 -6.88 -14.47
CA ALA A 137 23.87 -8.06 -13.86
C ALA A 137 23.06 -8.87 -14.88
N ASP A 138 23.25 -10.19 -14.88
CA ASP A 138 22.48 -11.09 -15.74
C ASP A 138 21.04 -11.26 -15.25
N TRP A 139 20.15 -11.63 -16.18
CA TRP A 139 18.73 -11.82 -15.86
C TRP A 139 18.48 -12.98 -14.88
N ASN A 140 19.35 -14.01 -14.91
CA ASN A 140 19.23 -15.14 -14.00
C ASN A 140 19.54 -14.75 -12.55
N GLY A 141 20.59 -13.96 -12.32
CA GLY A 141 20.95 -13.45 -11.00
C GLY A 141 19.94 -12.44 -10.47
N ARG A 142 19.38 -11.59 -11.35
CA ARG A 142 18.24 -10.71 -10.99
C ARG A 142 17.05 -11.54 -10.50
N LEU A 143 16.69 -12.59 -11.23
CA LEU A 143 15.59 -13.48 -10.89
C LEU A 143 15.82 -14.29 -9.61
N GLU A 144 17.03 -14.81 -9.41
CA GLU A 144 17.39 -15.52 -8.18
C GLU A 144 17.20 -14.63 -6.96
N ARG A 145 17.72 -13.40 -7.02
CA ARG A 145 17.56 -12.39 -5.94
C ARG A 145 16.11 -12.00 -5.75
N PHE A 146 15.33 -11.89 -6.83
CA PHE A 146 13.89 -11.67 -6.73
C PHE A 146 13.19 -12.79 -5.95
N LYS A 147 13.49 -14.06 -6.27
CA LYS A 147 12.92 -15.23 -5.58
C LYS A 147 13.29 -15.23 -4.09
N ILE A 148 14.52 -14.84 -3.76
CA ILE A 148 15.00 -14.70 -2.38
C ILE A 148 14.22 -13.58 -1.65
N ALA A 149 14.08 -12.40 -2.27
CA ALA A 149 13.36 -11.27 -1.69
C ALA A 149 11.87 -11.59 -1.45
N VAL A 150 11.21 -12.20 -2.43
CA VAL A 150 9.82 -12.67 -2.29
C VAL A 150 9.69 -13.68 -1.15
N LYS A 151 10.62 -14.64 -1.04
CA LYS A 151 10.60 -15.64 0.03
C LYS A 151 10.77 -14.99 1.41
N ALA A 152 11.69 -14.04 1.55
CA ALA A 152 11.90 -13.30 2.79
C ALA A 152 10.64 -12.53 3.21
N HIS A 153 10.03 -11.82 2.26
CA HIS A 153 8.78 -11.10 2.49
C HIS A 153 7.64 -12.03 2.94
N LEU A 154 7.44 -13.16 2.26
CA LEU A 154 6.42 -14.15 2.64
C LEU A 154 6.66 -14.76 4.02
N SER A 155 7.93 -15.03 4.37
CA SER A 155 8.29 -15.52 5.70
C SER A 155 7.94 -14.50 6.78
N TYR A 156 8.26 -13.23 6.58
CA TYR A 156 7.95 -12.17 7.54
C TYR A 156 6.44 -11.90 7.63
N SER A 157 5.72 -11.96 6.50
CA SER A 157 4.26 -11.86 6.45
C SER A 157 3.58 -12.96 7.27
N GLN A 158 4.08 -14.20 7.17
CA GLN A 158 3.59 -15.31 7.99
C GLN A 158 3.83 -15.06 9.48
N GLN A 159 5.06 -14.68 9.87
CA GLN A 159 5.41 -14.36 11.25
C GLN A 159 4.51 -13.25 11.82
N ALA A 160 4.28 -12.17 11.05
CA ALA A 160 3.39 -11.09 11.46
C ALA A 160 1.94 -11.58 11.66
N SER A 161 1.43 -12.45 10.78
CA SER A 161 0.08 -13.02 10.91
C SER A 161 -0.08 -13.94 12.12
N GLU A 162 1.03 -14.50 12.61
CA GLU A 162 1.15 -15.35 13.78
C GLU A 162 1.51 -14.56 15.06
N GLY A 163 1.56 -13.22 14.98
CA GLY A 163 1.89 -12.36 16.11
C GLY A 163 3.35 -12.49 16.57
N GLN A 164 4.25 -12.92 15.68
CA GLN A 164 5.68 -13.11 15.95
C GLN A 164 6.56 -11.98 15.37
N ALA A 165 5.97 -11.00 14.69
CA ALA A 165 6.70 -9.79 14.30
C ALA A 165 6.84 -8.82 15.48
N VAL A 166 7.69 -7.80 15.32
CA VAL A 166 8.22 -7.03 16.45
C VAL A 166 7.43 -5.76 16.79
N ASP A 167 6.70 -5.19 15.85
CA ASP A 167 6.23 -3.81 15.95
C ASP A 167 5.19 -3.57 17.04
N ARG A 168 4.14 -4.39 17.14
CA ARG A 168 3.17 -4.25 18.26
C ARG A 168 3.79 -4.65 19.59
N HIS A 169 4.72 -5.59 19.62
CA HIS A 169 5.43 -5.96 20.83
C HIS A 169 6.28 -4.79 21.36
N LEU A 170 7.11 -4.17 20.51
CA LEU A 170 7.92 -3.01 20.88
C LEU A 170 7.05 -1.81 21.28
N LEU A 171 5.93 -1.58 20.61
CA LEU A 171 4.95 -0.57 21.02
C LEU A 171 4.38 -0.88 22.41
N GLY A 172 4.01 -2.13 22.68
CA GLY A 172 3.52 -2.57 23.98
C GLY A 172 4.54 -2.32 25.08
N LEU A 173 5.81 -2.71 24.88
CA LEU A 173 6.90 -2.45 25.83
C LEU A 173 7.07 -0.95 26.11
N ARG A 174 6.99 -0.10 25.09
CA ARG A 174 7.08 1.35 25.25
C ARG A 174 5.90 1.94 26.02
N LEU A 175 4.69 1.42 25.79
CA LEU A 175 3.47 1.90 26.47
C LEU A 175 3.33 1.36 27.90
N SER A 176 4.05 0.30 28.26
CA SER A 176 4.06 -0.27 29.60
C SER A 176 4.93 0.49 30.61
N LEU A 177 5.63 1.55 30.18
CA LEU A 177 6.44 2.37 31.08
C LEU A 177 5.55 3.11 32.10
N ASN A 178 5.93 3.04 33.37
CA ASN A 178 5.24 3.79 34.43
C ASN A 178 5.60 5.28 34.38
N PRO A 179 4.73 6.17 34.88
CA PRO A 179 5.06 7.59 35.03
C PRO A 179 6.36 7.78 35.83
N GLY A 180 7.33 8.47 35.24
CA GLY A 180 8.63 8.75 35.86
C GLY A 180 9.73 7.71 35.58
N GLU A 181 9.42 6.60 34.91
CA GLU A 181 10.45 5.66 34.46
C GLU A 181 11.30 6.27 33.34
N GLU A 182 12.61 5.96 33.36
CA GLU A 182 13.50 6.34 32.27
C GLU A 182 13.15 5.55 31.01
N ILE A 183 13.04 6.23 29.88
CA ILE A 183 12.81 5.59 28.59
C ILE A 183 14.02 4.70 28.25
N PRO A 184 13.84 3.40 28.00
CA PRO A 184 14.92 2.49 27.59
C PRO A 184 15.74 3.04 26.42
N ALA A 185 17.05 2.77 26.42
CA ALA A 185 17.99 3.29 25.42
C ALA A 185 17.54 2.99 23.97
N LEU A 186 17.00 1.79 23.72
CA LEU A 186 16.44 1.39 22.43
C LEU A 186 15.42 2.40 21.88
N PHE A 187 14.49 2.89 22.71
CA PHE A 187 13.44 3.81 22.25
C PHE A 187 13.90 5.26 22.11
N ARG A 188 15.11 5.58 22.60
CA ARG A 188 15.81 6.86 22.37
C ARG A 188 16.74 6.81 21.16
N ASP A 189 17.04 5.62 20.66
CA ASP A 189 17.95 5.42 19.54
C ASP A 189 17.39 6.08 18.26
N PRO A 190 18.17 6.93 17.56
CA PRO A 190 17.75 7.53 16.31
C PRO A 190 17.40 6.49 15.22
N VAL A 191 18.06 5.33 15.22
CA VAL A 191 17.78 4.24 14.27
C VAL A 191 16.41 3.62 14.56
N TYR A 192 16.03 3.44 15.83
CA TYR A 192 14.69 2.99 16.19
C TYR A 192 13.62 4.00 15.73
N LYS A 193 13.87 5.30 15.96
CA LYS A 193 12.99 6.38 15.49
C LYS A 193 12.83 6.37 13.97
N GLU A 194 13.92 6.21 13.22
CA GLU A 194 13.87 6.11 11.76
C GLU A 194 13.12 4.85 11.31
N SER A 195 13.40 3.70 11.92
CA SER A 195 12.75 2.42 11.59
C SER A 195 11.22 2.40 11.83
N THR A 196 10.69 3.37 12.57
CA THR A 196 9.25 3.54 12.84
C THR A 196 8.67 4.78 12.13
N SER A 197 9.49 5.47 11.33
CA SER A 197 9.08 6.57 10.45
C SER A 197 8.75 6.00 9.07
N TRP A 198 7.51 5.54 8.91
CA TRP A 198 7.05 4.80 7.73
C TRP A 198 7.01 5.69 6.47
N THR A 199 8.13 5.73 5.75
CA THR A 199 8.26 6.45 4.47
C THR A 199 7.26 5.94 3.44
N LEU A 200 7.04 4.62 3.37
CA LEU A 200 5.95 4.03 2.61
C LEU A 200 4.94 3.38 3.57
N ALA A 201 3.71 3.88 3.59
CA ALA A 201 2.59 3.18 4.22
C ALA A 201 1.76 2.53 3.12
N THR A 202 1.73 1.20 3.08
CA THR A 202 1.08 0.43 2.02
C THR A 202 -0.08 -0.40 2.56
N SER A 203 -1.13 -0.62 1.78
CA SER A 203 -2.22 -1.53 2.18
C SER A 203 -2.91 -2.14 0.96
N PRO A 204 -3.06 -3.47 0.93
CA PRO A 204 -3.84 -4.14 -0.10
C PRO A 204 -5.34 -3.97 0.17
N MET A 205 -6.10 -3.74 -0.89
CA MET A 205 -7.55 -3.86 -0.91
C MET A 205 -8.00 -4.43 -2.26
N PRO A 206 -7.72 -5.72 -2.53
CA PRO A 206 -8.10 -6.34 -3.80
C PRO A 206 -9.63 -6.35 -3.93
N SER A 207 -10.14 -5.73 -4.98
CA SER A 207 -11.55 -5.74 -5.34
C SER A 207 -11.68 -5.46 -6.83
N GLU A 208 -12.47 -6.31 -7.50
CA GLU A 208 -12.85 -6.12 -8.90
C GLU A 208 -13.94 -5.04 -9.06
N ASN A 209 -14.52 -4.58 -7.95
CA ASN A 209 -15.66 -3.65 -7.93
C ASN A 209 -15.25 -2.21 -7.58
N PHE A 210 -14.06 -2.01 -7.00
CA PHE A 210 -13.58 -0.67 -6.60
C PHE A 210 -12.56 -0.10 -7.58
N ASN A 211 -12.79 1.15 -7.97
CA ASN A 211 -11.92 1.89 -8.89
C ASN A 211 -10.71 2.55 -8.22
N GLY A 212 -10.54 2.40 -6.91
CA GLY A 212 -9.41 2.93 -6.18
C GLY A 212 -9.64 2.90 -4.67
N PHE A 213 -8.53 2.88 -3.95
CA PHE A 213 -8.46 3.04 -2.50
C PHE A 213 -7.12 3.68 -2.17
N GLY A 214 -7.11 4.56 -1.17
CA GLY A 214 -5.91 5.23 -0.74
C GLY A 214 -6.15 6.01 0.55
N TYR A 215 -5.06 6.48 1.12
CA TYR A 215 -5.00 7.31 2.31
C TYR A 215 -3.72 8.14 2.24
N GLY A 216 -3.64 9.22 3.01
CA GLY A 216 -2.48 10.11 3.05
C GLY A 216 -1.21 9.45 3.60
N ALA A 217 -0.06 10.06 3.34
CA ALA A 217 1.20 9.67 3.98
C ALA A 217 1.13 9.81 5.51
N VAL A 218 1.88 8.97 6.22
CA VAL A 218 1.93 8.99 7.70
C VAL A 218 3.15 9.73 8.26
N VAL A 219 4.02 10.23 7.38
CA VAL A 219 5.15 11.12 7.68
C VAL A 219 5.23 12.26 6.64
N PRO A 220 5.81 13.43 6.99
CA PRO A 220 5.76 14.63 6.13
C PRO A 220 6.39 14.49 4.75
N ASP A 221 7.32 13.57 4.56
CA ASP A 221 8.05 13.29 3.31
C ASP A 221 7.74 11.89 2.75
N GLY A 222 6.68 11.26 3.28
CA GLY A 222 6.31 9.89 2.96
C GLY A 222 5.26 9.78 1.85
N PHE A 223 4.78 8.55 1.68
CA PHE A 223 3.78 8.17 0.69
C PHE A 223 2.74 7.24 1.30
N GLY A 224 1.48 7.45 0.95
CA GLY A 224 0.39 6.50 1.17
C GLY A 224 0.12 5.72 -0.11
N LEU A 225 0.24 4.39 -0.05
CA LEU A 225 0.15 3.49 -1.20
C LEU A 225 -0.98 2.47 -1.01
N GLY A 226 -2.17 2.81 -1.49
CA GLY A 226 -3.27 1.85 -1.58
C GLY A 226 -3.14 1.02 -2.86
N TYR A 227 -3.37 -0.28 -2.83
CA TYR A 227 -3.25 -1.10 -4.03
C TYR A 227 -4.22 -2.27 -4.12
N ALA A 228 -4.51 -2.69 -5.35
CA ALA A 228 -5.34 -3.84 -5.66
C ALA A 228 -4.68 -4.66 -6.77
N VAL A 229 -4.36 -5.93 -6.48
CA VAL A 229 -3.84 -6.86 -7.48
C VAL A 229 -5.01 -7.70 -8.02
N ASN A 230 -5.72 -7.13 -9.00
CA ASN A 230 -6.89 -7.73 -9.63
C ASN A 230 -6.48 -8.84 -10.60
N LYS A 231 -7.46 -9.51 -11.23
CA LYS A 231 -7.20 -10.67 -12.08
C LYS A 231 -6.26 -10.34 -13.25
N GLU A 232 -6.53 -9.24 -13.94
CA GLU A 232 -5.86 -8.85 -15.19
C GLU A 232 -4.99 -7.60 -15.08
N SER A 233 -5.07 -6.87 -13.97
CA SER A 233 -4.36 -5.62 -13.76
C SER A 233 -3.90 -5.46 -12.32
N ILE A 234 -3.03 -4.48 -12.10
CA ILE A 234 -2.65 -3.99 -10.78
C ILE A 234 -2.99 -2.50 -10.73
N ARG A 235 -3.68 -2.09 -9.67
CA ARG A 235 -3.95 -0.69 -9.40
C ARG A 235 -3.12 -0.21 -8.23
N PHE A 236 -2.45 0.92 -8.40
CA PHE A 236 -1.75 1.64 -7.34
C PHE A 236 -2.34 3.05 -7.20
N THR A 237 -2.70 3.44 -5.98
CA THR A 237 -3.01 4.81 -5.60
C THR A 237 -1.85 5.34 -4.80
N VAL A 238 -1.20 6.39 -5.30
CA VAL A 238 -0.07 7.06 -4.66
C VAL A 238 -0.54 8.40 -4.13
N THR A 239 -0.41 8.62 -2.84
CA THR A 239 -0.60 9.94 -2.23
C THR A 239 0.68 10.39 -1.56
N THR A 240 0.98 11.69 -1.61
CA THR A 240 2.11 12.25 -0.88
C THR A 240 1.92 13.77 -0.71
N PRO A 241 2.32 14.35 0.44
CA PRO A 241 2.39 15.81 0.63
C PRO A 241 3.60 16.45 -0.10
N THR A 242 4.16 15.79 -1.11
CA THR A 242 5.33 16.25 -1.87
C THR A 242 5.02 16.26 -3.37
N GLU A 243 5.89 16.89 -4.16
CA GLU A 243 5.80 16.90 -5.63
C GLU A 243 6.23 15.56 -6.29
N ASN A 244 6.62 14.56 -5.49
CA ASN A 244 7.16 13.30 -6.01
C ASN A 244 6.10 12.27 -6.40
N GLY A 245 4.80 12.56 -6.23
CA GLY A 245 3.72 11.60 -6.51
C GLY A 245 3.78 11.04 -7.93
N ALA A 246 3.82 11.92 -8.94
CA ALA A 246 3.87 11.51 -10.35
C ALA A 246 5.18 10.80 -10.71
N ARG A 247 6.30 11.21 -10.11
CA ARG A 247 7.62 10.58 -10.31
C ARG A 247 7.64 9.16 -9.75
N LEU A 248 7.14 8.96 -8.53
CA LEU A 248 7.04 7.63 -7.94
C LEU A 248 6.09 6.75 -8.77
N LYS A 249 4.92 7.27 -9.18
CA LYS A 249 4.01 6.55 -10.08
C LYS A 249 4.73 6.02 -11.33
N HIS A 250 5.55 6.85 -11.97
CA HIS A 250 6.33 6.45 -13.14
C HIS A 250 7.31 5.32 -12.81
N CYS A 251 8.09 5.45 -11.74
CA CYS A 251 9.04 4.40 -11.32
C CYS A 251 8.35 3.09 -10.90
N LEU A 252 7.11 3.15 -10.36
CA LEU A 252 6.32 1.95 -10.08
C LEU A 252 5.91 1.23 -11.37
N GLN A 253 5.55 1.96 -12.42
CA GLN A 253 5.27 1.38 -13.72
C GLN A 253 6.51 0.70 -14.31
N GLU A 254 7.65 1.39 -14.30
CA GLU A 254 8.92 0.82 -14.76
C GLU A 254 9.31 -0.45 -13.98
N ALA A 255 9.17 -0.41 -12.65
CA ALA A 255 9.43 -1.57 -11.81
C ALA A 255 8.54 -2.77 -12.15
N ALA A 256 7.24 -2.54 -12.41
CA ALA A 256 6.33 -3.60 -12.86
C ALA A 256 6.73 -4.16 -14.23
N ASP A 257 7.05 -3.27 -15.18
CA ASP A 257 7.51 -3.67 -16.52
C ASP A 257 8.83 -4.46 -16.47
N ASP A 258 9.75 -4.08 -15.61
CA ASP A 258 11.03 -4.76 -15.45
C ASP A 258 10.87 -6.15 -14.81
N ILE A 259 9.95 -6.32 -13.86
CA ILE A 259 9.58 -7.66 -13.35
C ILE A 259 8.99 -8.50 -14.48
N LEU A 260 8.11 -7.94 -15.33
CA LEU A 260 7.55 -8.66 -16.46
C LEU A 260 8.63 -9.09 -17.45
N LYS A 261 9.59 -8.21 -17.77
CA LYS A 261 10.74 -8.52 -18.65
C LYS A 261 11.59 -9.64 -18.06
N MET A 262 11.96 -9.55 -16.78
CA MET A 262 12.73 -10.56 -16.06
C MET A 262 12.05 -11.94 -16.13
N MET A 263 10.74 -11.98 -15.87
CA MET A 263 9.95 -13.21 -15.89
C MET A 263 9.78 -13.81 -17.29
N LYS A 264 9.77 -12.99 -18.35
CA LYS A 264 9.74 -13.48 -19.75
C LYS A 264 11.08 -14.06 -20.18
N PHE A 265 12.19 -13.47 -19.72
CA PHE A 265 13.53 -13.96 -20.03
C PHE A 265 13.76 -15.38 -19.47
N GLU A 266 13.27 -15.67 -18.26
CA GLU A 266 13.29 -17.03 -17.67
C GLU A 266 12.66 -18.08 -18.59
N LYS A 267 11.60 -17.71 -19.31
CA LYS A 267 10.84 -18.63 -20.17
C LYS A 267 11.42 -18.79 -21.58
N GLY A 268 12.59 -18.22 -21.87
CA GLY A 268 13.21 -18.26 -23.20
C GLY A 268 12.40 -17.48 -24.26
N GLN A 269 11.47 -16.61 -23.85
CA GLN A 269 10.71 -15.76 -24.77
C GLN A 269 11.50 -14.48 -25.09
N SER A 270 12.62 -14.63 -25.79
CA SER A 270 13.36 -13.52 -26.38
C SER A 270 12.75 -13.16 -27.74
N SER A 271 11.70 -12.32 -27.74
CA SER A 271 11.44 -11.31 -28.78
C SER A 271 10.10 -10.61 -28.56
N ILE A 272 10.14 -9.29 -28.39
CA ILE A 272 9.02 -8.42 -28.75
C ILE A 272 9.31 -7.99 -30.18
N SER A 273 8.75 -8.72 -31.15
CA SER A 273 8.47 -8.13 -32.46
C SER A 273 7.32 -7.16 -32.24
N ALA A 274 7.63 -5.87 -32.12
CA ALA A 274 6.63 -4.82 -32.31
C ALA A 274 6.04 -5.01 -33.72
N LYS A 275 4.77 -5.38 -33.80
CA LYS A 275 4.00 -5.14 -35.03
C LYS A 275 3.33 -3.78 -34.87
N LEU A 276 3.70 -2.90 -35.81
CA LEU A 276 3.07 -1.62 -36.14
C LEU A 276 1.54 -1.74 -36.20
#